data_AF-A0AA97ACG5-F1
#
_entry.id   AF-A0AA97ACG5-F1
#
_cell.length_a   1.000
_cell.length_b   1.000
_cell.length_c   1.000
_cell.angle_alpha   90.00
_cell.angle_beta   90.00
_cell.angle_gamma   90.00
#
_symmetry.space_group_name_H-M   'P 1'
#
loop_
_entity.id
_entity.type
_entity.pdbx_description
1 polymer ?
#
loop_
_entity_poly.entity_id
_entity_poly.type
_entity_poly.pdbx_seq_one_letter_code
_entity_poly.pdbx_strand_id
1 'polypeptide(L)'
;MKKTLSVGVVTALSALSLFAGQSVQADQTIYRLYNRQNGEHLYTTDKNEKDVLYTQHGWGYEGEAWYAPDPGQGSPVYRLYNAGLQNHLYTTDTNEVKVLTSKHGWTLDNNGQPVFYSGGIAKIYRVYNQALRGLHHWTTDENEYTVLPRHGWQQEGVKLYGNRVGVPIQTQYYNQPAQPTNPTPSTGSTPVIPPKQETSQLSSSVPSGAATIANTESNHTIEADVTLTGSGTGYHAKLVMAAPDAAVSFGLQFDTAAVAPYTGKTAFLIENIGSNNVGGQSYHRANYLANLNTTYRLMLTLQKDGSYVGYVNGTEVVRGQNAVLANRSDIYLRVEGAARKTGDAVTASFSSIKLKQNGTYNASRSWAGTPQFNISNGITTTLDGAQVGNSPSEARTISNTVVFTGTLTGLPQHADWDTAGYYDKVSGLIQFIN
;
A
#
# COMPACT_ATOMS: atom_id res chain seq x y z
N MET A 1 18.99 -72.26 22.77
CA MET A 1 17.69 -72.03 22.10
C MET A 1 16.66 -71.81 23.19
N LYS A 2 15.87 -70.74 23.33
CA LYS A 2 15.55 -69.52 22.56
C LYS A 2 15.39 -68.38 23.60
N LYS A 3 15.90 -67.18 23.35
CA LYS A 3 15.48 -65.96 24.08
C LYS A 3 14.68 -65.10 23.10
N THR A 4 13.40 -64.92 23.39
CA THR A 4 12.48 -64.04 22.67
C THR A 4 12.64 -62.62 23.19
N LEU A 5 12.70 -61.67 22.24
CA LEU A 5 12.68 -60.22 22.46
C LEU A 5 11.31 -59.75 22.95
N SER A 6 11.30 -58.64 23.70
CA SER A 6 10.14 -57.74 23.80
C SER A 6 10.63 -56.30 23.82
N VAL A 7 10.36 -55.60 22.72
CA VAL A 7 10.33 -54.14 22.53
C VAL A 7 9.31 -53.57 23.53
N GLY A 8 9.52 -52.51 24.32
CA GLY A 8 9.97 -51.17 23.98
C GLY A 8 8.76 -50.23 24.09
N VAL A 9 8.71 -49.39 25.14
CA VAL A 9 7.84 -48.21 25.22
C VAL A 9 8.69 -47.09 25.78
N VAL A 10 9.06 -46.14 24.91
CA VAL A 10 9.66 -44.87 25.31
C VAL A 10 8.51 -43.87 25.44
N THR A 11 8.24 -43.44 26.66
CA THR A 11 7.32 -42.34 26.96
C THR A 11 7.99 -41.02 26.59
N ALA A 12 7.47 -40.34 25.57
CA ALA A 12 7.86 -38.98 25.23
C ALA A 12 7.20 -37.99 26.21
N LEU A 13 8.02 -37.26 26.96
CA LEU A 13 7.60 -36.13 27.78
C LEU A 13 7.11 -34.99 26.87
N SER A 14 5.86 -34.56 27.07
CA SER A 14 5.27 -33.39 26.43
C SER A 14 5.88 -32.11 27.02
N ALA A 15 6.64 -31.36 26.21
CA ALA A 15 7.05 -30.00 26.53
C ALA A 15 5.87 -29.06 26.25
N LEU A 16 5.20 -28.63 27.32
CA LEU A 16 4.19 -27.58 27.31
C LEU A 16 4.87 -26.24 26.99
N SER A 17 4.86 -25.84 25.72
CA SER A 17 5.38 -24.54 25.31
C SER A 17 4.36 -23.47 25.69
N LEU A 18 4.67 -22.67 26.72
CA LEU A 18 3.97 -21.40 26.97
C LEU A 18 4.26 -20.46 25.79
N PHE A 19 3.35 -20.38 24.84
CA PHE A 19 3.32 -19.26 23.92
C PHE A 19 2.80 -18.04 24.70
N ALA A 20 3.72 -17.17 25.11
CA ALA A 20 3.35 -15.79 25.41
C ALA A 20 2.78 -15.20 24.12
N GLY A 21 1.47 -15.01 24.08
CA GLY A 21 0.82 -14.34 22.96
C GLY A 21 1.44 -12.94 22.83
N GLN A 22 2.17 -12.71 21.75
CA GLN A 22 2.45 -11.35 21.33
C GLN A 22 1.10 -10.73 21.00
N SER A 23 0.68 -9.77 21.82
CA SER A 23 -0.46 -8.91 21.52
C SER A 23 -0.20 -8.28 20.15
N VAL A 24 -1.07 -8.57 19.18
CA VAL A 24 -1.17 -7.79 17.96
C VAL A 24 -1.50 -6.37 18.41
N GLN A 25 -0.52 -5.48 18.45
CA GLN A 25 -0.75 -4.08 18.79
C GLN A 25 -1.67 -3.48 17.73
N ALA A 26 -2.75 -2.85 18.17
CA ALA A 26 -3.45 -1.92 17.31
C ALA A 26 -2.55 -0.68 17.17
N ASP A 27 -2.54 -0.10 15.98
CA ASP A 27 -1.62 0.97 15.62
C ASP A 27 -2.39 2.27 15.41
N GLN A 28 -1.93 3.37 16.01
CA GLN A 28 -2.44 4.70 15.72
C GLN A 28 -1.80 5.25 14.44
N THR A 29 -2.62 5.63 13.46
CA THR A 29 -2.11 6.23 12.22
C THR A 29 -1.65 7.66 12.47
N ILE A 30 -0.44 8.01 12.04
CA ILE A 30 0.05 9.39 12.01
C ILE A 30 -0.14 9.95 10.61
N TYR A 31 -0.93 11.00 10.48
CA TYR A 31 -1.11 11.73 9.23
C TYR A 31 -0.06 12.82 9.09
N ARG A 32 0.57 12.92 7.91
CA ARG A 32 1.48 14.03 7.57
C ARG A 32 0.76 15.06 6.72
N LEU A 33 0.89 16.32 7.11
CA LEU A 33 0.40 17.47 6.35
C LEU A 33 1.54 18.45 6.10
N TYR A 34 1.49 19.15 4.97
CA TYR A 34 2.47 20.15 4.58
C TYR A 34 1.83 21.52 4.36
N ASN A 35 2.43 22.56 4.95
CA ASN A 35 1.99 23.94 4.79
C ASN A 35 2.88 24.66 3.77
N ARG A 36 2.35 24.89 2.57
CA ARG A 36 3.08 25.62 1.50
C ARG A 36 3.43 27.07 1.82
N GLN A 37 2.77 27.69 2.79
CA GLN A 37 3.00 29.10 3.11
C GLN A 37 4.29 29.31 3.89
N ASN A 38 4.62 28.37 4.78
CA ASN A 38 5.76 28.50 5.70
C ASN A 38 6.74 27.30 5.65
N GLY A 39 6.45 26.28 4.84
CA GLY A 39 7.28 25.08 4.64
C GLY A 39 7.17 24.04 5.76
N GLU A 40 6.24 24.21 6.69
CA GLU A 40 6.09 23.35 7.86
C GLU A 40 5.42 22.01 7.53
N HIS A 41 5.79 20.97 8.27
CA HIS A 41 5.02 19.73 8.33
C HIS A 41 4.35 19.56 9.69
N LEU A 42 3.13 19.02 9.68
CA LEU A 42 2.38 18.66 10.88
C LEU A 42 2.08 17.15 10.86
N TYR A 43 2.28 16.53 12.01
CA TYR A 43 2.06 15.11 12.28
C TYR A 43 0.98 14.97 13.35
N THR A 44 -0.05 14.19 13.06
CA THR A 44 -1.21 14.06 13.97
C THR A 44 -1.88 12.70 13.89
N THR A 45 -2.36 12.20 15.04
CA THR A 45 -3.29 11.07 15.14
C THR A 45 -4.75 11.50 14.95
N ASP A 46 -5.04 12.79 15.08
CA ASP A 46 -6.39 13.32 15.01
C ASP A 46 -6.81 13.49 13.54
N LYS A 47 -7.70 12.60 13.10
CA LYS A 47 -8.30 12.65 11.77
C LYS A 47 -9.07 13.96 11.53
N ASN A 48 -9.71 14.52 12.56
CA ASN A 48 -10.43 15.79 12.43
C ASN A 48 -9.47 16.96 12.22
N GLU A 49 -8.37 17.05 12.98
CA GLU A 49 -7.30 18.05 12.74
C GLU A 49 -6.78 17.94 11.30
N LYS A 50 -6.47 16.73 10.84
CA LYS A 50 -6.06 16.47 9.45
C LYS A 50 -7.10 16.97 8.43
N ASP A 51 -8.38 16.62 8.61
CA ASP A 51 -9.46 16.97 7.67
C ASP A 51 -9.70 18.49 7.62
N VAL A 52 -9.70 19.16 8.76
CA VAL A 52 -9.88 20.61 8.87
C VAL A 52 -8.71 21.37 8.24
N LEU A 53 -7.47 20.99 8.55
CA LEU A 53 -6.29 21.61 7.96
C LEU A 53 -6.24 21.44 6.44
N TYR A 54 -6.56 20.24 5.95
CA TYR A 54 -6.58 19.92 4.53
C TYR A 54 -7.67 20.68 3.76
N THR A 55 -8.91 20.66 4.25
CA THR A 55 -10.07 21.17 3.50
C THR A 55 -10.35 22.66 3.71
N GLN A 56 -9.97 23.23 4.86
CA GLN A 56 -10.35 24.59 5.25
C GLN A 56 -9.16 25.54 5.39
N HIS A 57 -7.98 25.03 5.75
CA HIS A 57 -6.80 25.86 5.99
C HIS A 57 -5.72 25.73 4.91
N GLY A 58 -5.99 24.99 3.84
CA GLY A 58 -5.12 24.92 2.66
C GLY A 58 -3.81 24.18 2.87
N TRP A 59 -3.72 23.34 3.92
CA TRP A 59 -2.60 22.41 4.08
C TRP A 59 -2.71 21.31 3.03
N GLY A 60 -1.56 20.84 2.55
CA GLY A 60 -1.48 19.68 1.69
C GLY A 60 -1.46 18.39 2.52
N TYR A 61 -2.22 17.38 2.15
CA TYR A 61 -2.16 16.06 2.76
C TYR A 61 -1.08 15.22 2.07
N GLU A 62 -0.22 14.58 2.86
CA GLU A 62 0.91 13.78 2.39
C GLU A 62 0.82 12.31 2.80
N GLY A 63 -0.38 11.85 3.18
CA GLY A 63 -0.60 10.44 3.49
C GLY A 63 -0.35 10.10 4.95
N GLU A 64 -0.11 8.82 5.17
CA GLU A 64 0.15 8.25 6.50
C GLU A 64 1.66 8.22 6.68
N ALA A 65 2.19 9.02 7.59
CA ALA A 65 3.62 9.18 7.85
C ALA A 65 4.23 7.89 8.41
N TRP A 66 3.59 7.35 9.45
CA TRP A 66 3.92 6.11 10.12
C TRP A 66 2.77 5.68 11.02
N TYR A 67 2.95 4.53 11.66
CA TYR A 67 2.01 3.97 12.62
C TYR A 67 2.66 3.96 14.00
N ALA A 68 2.08 4.69 14.93
CA ALA A 68 2.53 4.78 16.31
C ALA A 68 1.87 3.68 17.18
N PRO A 69 2.50 3.27 18.29
CA PRO A 69 1.83 2.47 19.31
C PRO A 69 0.54 3.09 19.84
N ASP A 70 -0.32 2.23 20.41
CA ASP A 70 -1.50 2.65 21.17
C ASP A 70 -1.14 3.59 22.34
N PRO A 71 -2.11 4.42 22.79
CA PRO A 71 -1.89 5.31 23.93
C PRO A 71 -1.38 4.56 25.17
N GLY A 72 -0.28 5.05 25.73
CA GLY A 72 0.36 4.45 26.91
C GLY A 72 1.34 3.33 26.59
N GLN A 73 1.49 2.94 25.32
CA GLN A 73 2.49 1.96 24.89
C GLN A 73 3.71 2.68 24.29
N GLY A 74 4.88 2.53 24.91
CA GLY A 74 6.10 3.22 24.50
C GLY A 74 6.31 4.58 25.17
N SER A 75 7.19 5.40 24.61
CA SER A 75 7.58 6.70 25.17
C SER A 75 6.64 7.82 24.71
N PRO A 76 6.09 8.66 25.61
CA PRO A 76 5.21 9.75 25.22
C PRO A 76 5.93 10.77 24.34
N VAL A 77 5.27 11.21 23.26
CA VAL A 77 5.77 12.27 22.37
C VAL A 77 4.95 13.54 22.59
N TYR A 78 5.64 14.62 22.95
CA TYR A 78 5.06 15.94 23.16
C TYR A 78 5.25 16.81 21.91
N ARG A 79 4.19 17.53 21.54
CA ARG A 79 4.22 18.55 20.48
C ARG A 79 4.35 19.93 21.14
N LEU A 80 5.32 20.71 20.71
CA LEU A 80 5.53 22.10 21.11
C LEU A 80 5.31 23.00 19.92
N TYR A 81 4.81 24.20 20.15
CA TYR A 81 4.63 25.23 19.14
C TYR A 81 5.41 26.49 19.51
N ASN A 82 6.03 27.13 18.52
CA ASN A 82 6.62 28.45 18.65
C ASN A 82 5.94 29.44 17.70
N ALA A 83 5.22 30.40 18.24
CA ALA A 83 4.46 31.37 17.43
C ALA A 83 5.36 32.30 16.60
N GLY A 84 6.53 32.68 17.11
CA GLY A 84 7.47 33.53 16.39
C GLY A 84 8.15 32.82 15.23
N LEU A 85 8.44 31.53 15.40
CA LEU A 85 8.99 30.68 14.34
C LEU A 85 7.91 30.02 13.48
N GLN A 86 6.63 30.13 13.85
CA GLN A 86 5.50 29.42 13.25
C GLN A 86 5.87 27.97 12.87
N ASN A 87 6.38 27.21 13.85
CA ASN A 87 6.74 25.82 13.65
C ASN A 87 6.48 24.96 14.90
N HIS A 88 6.33 23.66 14.65
CA HIS A 88 6.20 22.63 15.69
C HIS A 88 7.50 21.83 15.90
N LEU A 89 7.64 21.32 17.12
CA LEU A 89 8.68 20.36 17.51
C LEU A 89 8.04 19.15 18.19
N TYR A 90 8.52 17.95 17.86
CA TYR A 90 8.08 16.69 18.47
C TYR A 90 9.24 16.05 19.24
N THR A 91 9.01 15.73 20.52
CA THR A 91 10.07 15.16 21.36
C THR A 91 9.56 14.24 22.46
N THR A 92 10.37 13.23 22.79
CA THR A 92 10.21 12.40 24.00
C THR A 92 11.02 12.95 25.17
N ASP A 93 11.90 13.93 24.96
CA ASP A 93 12.78 14.47 25.99
C ASP A 93 12.07 15.54 26.83
N THR A 94 11.69 15.17 28.04
CA THR A 94 11.05 16.08 29.01
C THR A 94 11.96 17.23 29.44
N ASN A 95 13.29 17.10 29.35
CA ASN A 95 14.21 18.20 29.60
C ASN A 95 14.21 19.20 28.43
N GLU A 96 14.14 18.74 27.17
CA GLU A 96 13.93 19.60 26.00
C GLU A 96 12.63 20.39 26.14
N VAL A 97 11.53 19.73 26.53
CA VAL A 97 10.25 20.40 26.84
C VAL A 97 10.42 21.50 27.89
N LYS A 98 11.03 21.16 29.03
CA LYS A 98 11.21 22.10 30.15
C LYS A 98 12.06 23.31 29.75
N VAL A 99 13.17 23.10 29.06
CA VAL A 99 14.08 24.18 28.66
C VAL A 99 13.41 25.09 27.62
N LEU A 100 12.77 24.51 26.61
CA LEU A 100 12.13 25.28 25.53
C LEU A 100 10.95 26.11 26.04
N THR A 101 10.13 25.54 26.91
CA THR A 101 8.95 26.24 27.48
C THR A 101 9.31 27.30 28.52
N SER A 102 10.40 27.12 29.27
CA SER A 102 10.79 28.10 30.31
C SER A 102 11.71 29.21 29.80
N LYS A 103 12.45 29.01 28.69
CA LYS A 103 13.52 29.93 28.26
C LYS A 103 13.45 30.38 26.81
N HIS A 104 12.76 29.65 25.93
CA HIS A 104 12.89 29.85 24.48
C HIS A 104 11.56 30.14 23.77
N GLY A 105 10.51 30.50 24.53
CA GLY A 105 9.24 30.98 23.98
C GLY A 105 8.39 29.90 23.28
N TRP A 106 8.67 28.63 23.54
CA TRP A 106 7.83 27.53 23.08
C TRP A 106 6.67 27.29 24.05
N THR A 107 5.54 26.85 23.52
CA THR A 107 4.37 26.46 24.32
C THR A 107 4.05 25.00 24.07
N LEU A 108 3.64 24.29 25.12
CA LEU A 108 3.08 22.94 24.96
C LEU A 108 1.75 23.01 24.22
N ASP A 109 1.60 22.16 23.22
CA ASP A 109 0.34 21.93 22.54
C ASP A 109 -0.45 20.79 23.23
N ASN A 110 -1.68 20.52 22.77
CA ASN A 110 -2.54 19.46 23.25
C ASN A 110 -2.75 19.48 24.78
N ASN A 111 -2.86 20.68 25.35
CA ASN A 111 -2.96 20.91 26.79
C ASN A 111 -1.84 20.21 27.60
N GLY A 112 -0.64 20.08 27.02
CA GLY A 112 0.50 19.42 27.64
C GLY A 112 0.45 17.90 27.67
N GLN A 113 -0.55 17.28 27.04
CA GLN A 113 -0.66 15.83 26.90
C GLN A 113 0.13 15.31 25.69
N PRO A 114 0.63 14.07 25.72
CA PRO A 114 1.25 13.46 24.56
C PRO A 114 0.31 13.44 23.34
N VAL A 115 0.85 13.71 22.15
CA VAL A 115 0.08 13.68 20.88
C VAL A 115 0.07 12.28 20.24
N PHE A 116 1.09 11.47 20.56
CA PHE A 116 1.21 10.06 20.24
C PHE A 116 2.36 9.46 21.06
N TYR A 117 2.65 8.17 20.87
CA TYR A 117 3.73 7.47 21.54
C TYR A 117 4.78 6.99 20.54
N SER A 118 6.03 6.88 21.01
CA SER A 118 7.17 6.39 20.26
C SER A 118 7.53 5.00 20.76
N GLY A 119 7.55 4.02 19.88
CA GLY A 119 7.82 2.62 20.18
C GLY A 119 7.77 1.77 18.90
N GLY A 120 8.20 0.52 18.98
CA GLY A 120 8.27 -0.36 17.81
C GLY A 120 9.64 -0.34 17.10
N ILE A 121 9.66 -0.73 15.83
CA ILE A 121 10.89 -0.99 15.07
C ILE A 121 11.14 -0.03 13.90
N ALA A 122 10.12 0.72 13.44
CA ALA A 122 10.27 1.66 12.34
C ALA A 122 10.97 2.92 12.82
N LYS A 123 12.14 3.21 12.24
CA LYS A 123 12.93 4.39 12.57
C LYS A 123 12.27 5.65 11.98
N ILE A 124 12.17 6.69 12.80
CA ILE A 124 11.74 8.01 12.36
C ILE A 124 12.92 8.96 12.59
N TYR A 125 13.49 9.42 11.47
CA TYR A 125 14.61 10.32 11.43
C TYR A 125 14.16 11.77 11.61
N ARG A 126 14.96 12.58 12.30
CA ARG A 126 14.77 14.03 12.41
C ARG A 126 15.87 14.76 11.66
N VAL A 127 15.49 15.79 10.92
CA VAL A 127 16.43 16.76 10.32
C VAL A 127 16.04 18.18 10.71
N TYR A 128 17.02 19.06 10.78
CA TYR A 128 16.89 20.43 11.26
C TYR A 128 17.41 21.45 10.24
N ASN A 129 16.74 22.58 10.04
CA ASN A 129 17.21 23.65 9.16
C ASN A 129 17.13 25.02 9.83
N GLN A 130 18.29 25.49 10.30
CA GLN A 130 18.45 26.80 10.94
C GLN A 130 18.05 27.96 10.02
N ALA A 131 18.36 27.87 8.71
CA ALA A 131 18.08 28.93 7.74
C ALA A 131 16.57 29.06 7.46
N LEU A 132 15.81 27.98 7.65
CA LEU A 132 14.36 27.97 7.55
C LEU A 132 13.71 28.16 8.92
N ARG A 133 14.15 29.20 9.66
CA ARG A 133 13.58 29.58 10.97
C ARG A 133 13.64 28.44 12.01
N GLY A 134 14.62 27.55 11.89
CA GLY A 134 14.77 26.39 12.76
C GLY A 134 13.70 25.31 12.55
N LEU A 135 13.22 25.11 11.32
CA LEU A 135 12.29 24.03 10.99
C LEU A 135 12.91 22.66 11.28
N HIS A 136 12.07 21.77 11.80
CA HIS A 136 12.38 20.36 11.92
C HIS A 136 11.46 19.55 11.00
N HIS A 137 11.98 18.44 10.50
CA HIS A 137 11.23 17.50 9.66
C HIS A 137 11.44 16.07 10.16
N TRP A 138 10.36 15.29 10.17
CA TRP A 138 10.37 13.88 10.59
C TRP A 138 10.02 12.97 9.42
N THR A 139 10.82 11.94 9.21
CA THR A 139 10.62 11.04 8.08
C THR A 139 11.01 9.61 8.40
N THR A 140 10.27 8.67 7.83
CA THR A 140 10.66 7.26 7.74
C THR A 140 11.41 6.95 6.44
N ASP A 141 11.50 7.90 5.51
CA ASP A 141 12.18 7.73 4.23
C ASP A 141 13.68 8.05 4.36
N GLU A 142 14.51 7.01 4.20
CA GLU A 142 15.97 7.13 4.23
C GLU A 142 16.53 7.95 3.06
N ASN A 143 15.86 7.95 1.91
CA ASN A 143 16.25 8.78 0.77
C ASN A 143 15.99 10.26 1.07
N GLU A 144 14.81 10.61 1.59
CA GLU A 144 14.52 11.97 2.05
C GLU A 144 15.56 12.41 3.11
N TYR A 145 15.83 11.57 4.11
CA TYR A 145 16.83 11.85 5.14
C TYR A 145 18.24 12.10 4.58
N THR A 146 18.67 11.35 3.55
CA THR A 146 20.03 11.43 2.98
C THR A 146 20.20 12.54 1.93
N VAL A 147 19.13 12.99 1.28
CA VAL A 147 19.19 14.06 0.26
C VAL A 147 19.11 15.45 0.88
N LEU A 148 18.34 15.63 1.95
CA LEU A 148 18.10 16.94 2.58
C LEU A 148 19.37 17.72 3.02
N PRO A 149 20.51 17.08 3.39
CA PRO A 149 21.76 17.81 3.62
C PRO A 149 22.27 18.64 2.45
N ARG A 150 21.99 18.21 1.20
CA ARG A 150 22.32 19.00 0.00
C ARG A 150 21.49 20.29 -0.10
N HIS A 151 20.42 20.39 0.69
CA HIS A 151 19.50 21.52 0.74
C HIS A 151 19.56 22.27 2.08
N GLY A 152 20.69 22.15 2.80
CA GLY A 152 20.95 22.92 4.03
C GLY A 152 20.34 22.35 5.31
N TRP A 153 19.82 21.13 5.27
CA TRP A 153 19.31 20.45 6.46
C TRP A 153 20.42 19.69 7.20
N GLN A 154 20.41 19.72 8.52
CA GLN A 154 21.29 18.99 9.40
C GLN A 154 20.60 17.70 9.84
N GLN A 155 21.31 16.58 9.72
CA GLN A 155 20.85 15.27 10.17
C GLN A 155 21.02 15.12 11.69
N GLU A 156 19.94 14.77 12.40
CA GLU A 156 19.97 14.60 13.85
C GLU A 156 19.78 13.13 14.31
N GLY A 157 19.69 12.21 13.36
CA GLY A 157 19.53 10.77 13.60
C GLY A 157 18.09 10.34 13.83
N VAL A 158 17.94 9.10 14.29
CA VAL A 158 16.65 8.54 14.71
C VAL A 158 16.26 9.17 16.04
N LYS A 159 15.11 9.84 16.08
CA LYS A 159 14.58 10.50 17.29
C LYS A 159 13.34 9.82 17.84
N LEU A 160 12.55 9.18 16.97
CA LEU A 160 11.32 8.49 17.34
C LEU A 160 11.29 7.11 16.68
N TYR A 161 10.44 6.25 17.19
CA TYR A 161 10.11 4.96 16.61
C TYR A 161 8.60 4.82 16.43
N GLY A 162 8.19 4.17 15.35
CA GLY A 162 6.83 3.69 15.13
C GLY A 162 6.78 2.16 15.10
N ASN A 163 5.58 1.60 15.26
CA ASN A 163 5.35 0.16 15.11
C ASN A 163 5.71 -0.29 13.68
N ARG A 164 5.37 0.53 12.67
CA ARG A 164 5.77 0.34 11.27
C ARG A 164 5.79 1.65 10.48
N VAL A 165 6.46 1.64 9.32
CA VAL A 165 6.47 2.78 8.38
C VAL A 165 5.09 3.00 7.76
N GLY A 166 4.79 4.25 7.40
CA GLY A 166 3.49 4.63 6.83
C GLY A 166 3.43 4.50 5.32
N VAL A 167 2.36 5.04 4.73
CA VAL A 167 2.16 5.16 3.29
C VAL A 167 2.09 6.65 2.90
N PRO A 168 3.23 7.35 2.89
CA PRO A 168 3.26 8.74 2.45
C PRO A 168 2.92 8.83 0.96
N ILE A 169 2.22 9.89 0.57
CA ILE A 169 1.90 10.22 -0.82
C ILE A 169 2.51 11.59 -1.17
N GLN A 170 2.60 11.88 -2.47
CA GLN A 170 2.91 13.24 -2.90
C GLN A 170 1.85 14.21 -2.34
N THR A 171 2.28 15.38 -1.87
CA THR A 171 1.40 16.41 -1.33
C THR A 171 0.20 16.67 -2.24
N GLN A 172 -1.00 16.42 -1.71
CA GLN A 172 -2.25 16.76 -2.38
C GLN A 172 -2.90 17.94 -1.67
N TYR A 173 -3.29 18.97 -2.41
CA TYR A 173 -4.06 20.08 -1.88
C TYR A 173 -5.53 19.89 -2.20
N TYR A 174 -6.38 20.33 -1.28
CA TYR A 174 -7.81 20.27 -1.48
C TYR A 174 -8.22 21.22 -2.63
N ASN A 175 -8.75 20.63 -3.69
CA ASN A 175 -9.41 21.36 -4.77
C ASN A 175 -10.91 21.30 -4.51
N GLN A 176 -11.54 22.45 -4.23
CA GLN A 176 -13.01 22.50 -4.15
C GLN A 176 -13.64 22.11 -5.50
N PRO A 177 -14.70 21.30 -5.52
CA PRO A 177 -15.55 21.18 -6.68
C PRO A 177 -16.08 22.57 -7.07
N ALA A 178 -15.92 22.96 -8.34
CA ALA A 178 -16.41 24.24 -8.83
C ALA A 178 -17.91 24.37 -8.53
N GLN A 179 -18.28 25.36 -7.71
CA GLN A 179 -19.67 25.82 -7.62
C GLN A 179 -20.06 26.46 -8.96
N PRO A 180 -21.30 26.28 -9.46
CA PRO A 180 -21.76 26.97 -10.66
C PRO A 180 -21.69 28.48 -10.44
N THR A 181 -20.88 29.17 -11.25
CA THR A 181 -20.62 30.60 -11.12
C THR A 181 -21.68 31.44 -11.85
N ASN A 182 -22.08 32.56 -11.24
CA ASN A 182 -22.60 33.72 -11.99
C ASN A 182 -21.42 34.66 -12.32
N PRO A 183 -21.37 35.28 -13.52
CA PRO A 183 -20.18 35.99 -14.00
C PRO A 183 -20.13 37.45 -13.52
N THR A 184 -18.97 37.86 -13.00
CA THR A 184 -18.57 39.27 -12.81
C THR A 184 -17.08 39.40 -13.16
N PRO A 185 -16.62 40.50 -13.79
CA PRO A 185 -15.48 40.45 -14.71
C PRO A 185 -14.09 40.51 -14.05
N SER A 186 -13.17 39.90 -14.79
CA SER A 186 -11.73 39.76 -14.60
C SER A 186 -10.98 41.07 -14.36
N THR A 187 -10.13 41.08 -13.32
CA THR A 187 -8.89 41.87 -13.30
C THR A 187 -7.72 40.90 -13.18
N GLY A 188 -6.79 41.02 -14.13
CA GLY A 188 -5.73 40.05 -14.37
C GLY A 188 -4.71 39.93 -13.23
N SER A 189 -4.28 38.69 -13.02
CA SER A 189 -2.99 38.35 -12.43
C SER A 189 -2.34 37.25 -13.25
N THR A 190 -1.05 37.42 -13.47
CA THR A 190 -0.17 36.61 -14.32
C THR A 190 -0.07 35.17 -13.78
N PRO A 191 -0.11 34.11 -14.61
CA PRO A 191 -0.03 32.75 -14.12
C PRO A 191 1.39 32.44 -13.62
N VAL A 192 1.52 32.12 -12.34
CA VAL A 192 2.70 31.42 -11.82
C VAL A 192 2.64 29.99 -12.37
N ILE A 193 3.57 29.66 -13.26
CA ILE A 193 3.72 28.33 -13.84
C ILE A 193 4.05 27.35 -12.70
N PRO A 194 3.22 26.33 -12.43
CA PRO A 194 3.55 25.31 -11.45
C PRO A 194 4.80 24.54 -11.89
N PRO A 195 5.69 24.13 -10.96
CA PRO A 195 6.79 23.26 -11.31
C PRO A 195 6.25 21.96 -11.92
N LYS A 196 6.88 21.57 -13.04
CA LYS A 196 6.55 20.38 -13.83
C LYS A 196 6.57 19.15 -12.91
N GLN A 197 5.47 18.40 -12.86
CA GLN A 197 5.45 17.04 -12.28
C GLN A 197 6.48 16.19 -13.02
N GLU A 198 7.66 15.99 -12.44
CA GLU A 198 8.55 14.92 -12.90
C GLU A 198 7.98 13.60 -12.39
N THR A 199 7.26 12.90 -13.26
CA THR A 199 7.01 11.47 -13.07
C THR A 199 8.35 10.77 -13.15
N SER A 200 8.82 10.19 -12.04
CA SER A 200 9.97 9.28 -12.05
C SER A 200 9.72 8.17 -13.08
N GLN A 201 10.69 7.90 -13.96
CA GLN A 201 10.59 6.84 -14.96
C GLN A 201 10.98 5.51 -14.31
N LEU A 202 10.12 4.48 -14.40
CA LEU A 202 10.51 3.12 -14.03
C LEU A 202 11.49 2.58 -15.06
N SER A 203 12.49 1.84 -14.59
CA SER A 203 13.36 1.07 -15.48
C SER A 203 12.52 0.17 -16.37
N SER A 204 12.80 0.16 -17.67
CA SER A 204 12.13 -0.70 -18.65
C SER A 204 12.57 -2.18 -18.57
N SER A 205 13.61 -2.47 -17.78
CA SER A 205 14.10 -3.82 -17.49
C SER A 205 14.32 -4.02 -16.00
N VAL A 206 14.30 -5.27 -15.54
CA VAL A 206 14.64 -5.62 -14.15
C VAL A 206 16.15 -5.45 -13.94
N PRO A 207 16.62 -4.49 -13.13
CA PRO A 207 18.05 -4.28 -12.94
C PRO A 207 18.72 -5.45 -12.21
N SER A 208 20.03 -5.62 -12.39
CA SER A 208 20.81 -6.57 -11.60
C SER A 208 20.76 -6.21 -10.12
N GLY A 209 20.50 -7.20 -9.25
CA GLY A 209 20.35 -7.00 -7.81
C GLY A 209 18.97 -6.50 -7.37
N ALA A 210 18.02 -6.36 -8.29
CA ALA A 210 16.65 -5.96 -7.94
C ALA A 210 15.93 -7.00 -7.08
N ALA A 211 14.83 -6.56 -6.45
CA ALA A 211 13.98 -7.44 -5.66
C ALA A 211 13.29 -8.46 -6.56
N THR A 212 13.35 -9.71 -6.16
CA THR A 212 12.71 -10.86 -6.80
C THR A 212 12.13 -11.77 -5.74
N ILE A 213 11.29 -12.71 -6.15
CA ILE A 213 10.79 -13.74 -5.24
C ILE A 213 11.90 -14.53 -4.53
N ALA A 214 13.07 -14.69 -5.14
CA ALA A 214 14.16 -15.49 -4.60
C ALA A 214 14.94 -14.81 -3.46
N ASN A 215 15.07 -13.48 -3.51
CA ASN A 215 15.88 -12.69 -2.57
C ASN A 215 15.06 -11.77 -1.65
N THR A 216 13.73 -11.72 -1.80
CA THR A 216 12.85 -10.88 -0.97
C THR A 216 12.22 -11.70 0.15
N GLU A 217 12.49 -11.34 1.40
CA GLU A 217 11.85 -11.97 2.57
C GLU A 217 10.33 -11.75 2.57
N SER A 218 9.58 -12.81 2.83
CA SER A 218 8.11 -12.82 2.76
C SER A 218 7.53 -14.16 3.23
N ASN A 219 6.32 -14.15 3.77
CA ASN A 219 5.56 -15.37 4.05
C ASN A 219 4.89 -15.89 2.78
N HIS A 220 4.28 -14.99 2.02
CA HIS A 220 3.71 -15.29 0.70
C HIS A 220 4.26 -14.33 -0.35
N THR A 221 4.40 -14.81 -1.58
CA THR A 221 4.76 -14.00 -2.74
C THR A 221 4.10 -14.54 -3.98
N ILE A 222 3.65 -13.64 -4.84
CA ILE A 222 3.36 -13.93 -6.24
C ILE A 222 4.16 -12.96 -7.10
N GLU A 223 4.90 -13.49 -8.06
CA GLU A 223 5.70 -12.74 -9.04
C GLU A 223 5.31 -13.21 -10.45
N ALA A 224 5.05 -12.28 -11.37
CA ALA A 224 4.72 -12.59 -12.76
C ALA A 224 5.10 -11.45 -13.72
N ASP A 225 5.32 -11.78 -14.98
CA ASP A 225 5.26 -10.81 -16.08
C ASP A 225 3.80 -10.51 -16.40
N VAL A 226 3.42 -9.24 -16.37
CA VAL A 226 2.03 -8.79 -16.53
C VAL A 226 1.93 -7.77 -17.64
N THR A 227 0.99 -8.00 -18.57
CA THR A 227 0.66 -7.07 -19.67
C THR A 227 -0.84 -6.80 -19.66
N LEU A 228 -1.23 -5.54 -19.84
CA LEU A 228 -2.63 -5.11 -19.89
C LEU A 228 -2.91 -4.33 -21.17
N THR A 229 -3.97 -4.71 -21.87
CA THR A 229 -4.63 -3.92 -22.91
C THR A 229 -6.14 -4.01 -22.74
N GLY A 230 -6.87 -3.08 -23.35
CA GLY A 230 -8.32 -3.05 -23.25
C GLY A 230 -8.93 -1.82 -23.92
N SER A 231 -10.24 -1.69 -23.82
CA SER A 231 -10.99 -0.52 -24.30
C SER A 231 -12.20 -0.25 -23.40
N GLY A 232 -12.74 0.97 -23.50
CA GLY A 232 -13.90 1.39 -22.71
C GLY A 232 -13.53 2.18 -21.46
N THR A 233 -14.31 2.02 -20.39
CA THR A 233 -14.29 2.88 -19.21
C THR A 233 -13.36 2.42 -18.10
N GLY A 234 -13.05 1.12 -18.01
CA GLY A 234 -12.03 0.59 -17.10
C GLY A 234 -11.72 -0.90 -17.29
N TYR A 235 -10.49 -1.30 -16.99
CA TYR A 235 -10.00 -2.69 -17.04
C TYR A 235 -8.71 -2.85 -16.21
N HIS A 236 -8.43 -4.06 -15.72
CA HIS A 236 -7.25 -4.33 -14.89
C HIS A 236 -6.59 -5.70 -15.14
N ALA A 237 -5.37 -5.85 -14.64
CA ALA A 237 -4.64 -7.11 -14.48
C ALA A 237 -3.93 -7.11 -13.12
N LYS A 238 -4.28 -8.02 -12.21
CA LYS A 238 -3.79 -8.02 -10.82
C LYS A 238 -3.27 -9.36 -10.33
N LEU A 239 -2.23 -9.28 -9.51
CA LEU A 239 -1.81 -10.31 -8.58
C LEU A 239 -2.62 -10.15 -7.30
N VAL A 240 -3.10 -11.24 -6.71
CA VAL A 240 -3.99 -11.18 -5.54
C VAL A 240 -3.55 -12.18 -4.47
N MET A 241 -3.58 -11.75 -3.21
CA MET A 241 -3.54 -12.60 -2.04
C MET A 241 -4.87 -12.46 -1.30
N ALA A 242 -5.63 -13.53 -1.22
CA ALA A 242 -7.00 -13.49 -0.72
C ALA A 242 -7.23 -14.56 0.34
N ALA A 243 -7.95 -14.18 1.38
CA ALA A 243 -8.65 -15.07 2.30
C ALA A 243 -10.17 -14.90 2.07
N PRO A 244 -11.04 -15.70 2.72
CA PRO A 244 -12.49 -15.61 2.53
C PRO A 244 -13.12 -14.23 2.78
N ASP A 245 -12.52 -13.42 3.66
CA ASP A 245 -13.07 -12.16 4.18
C ASP A 245 -12.13 -10.95 4.00
N ALA A 246 -10.92 -11.16 3.47
CA ALA A 246 -9.95 -10.11 3.25
C ALA A 246 -9.07 -10.42 2.03
N ALA A 247 -8.52 -9.37 1.40
CA ALA A 247 -7.59 -9.54 0.30
C ALA A 247 -6.64 -8.34 0.19
N VAL A 248 -5.50 -8.57 -0.48
CA VAL A 248 -4.69 -7.51 -1.05
C VAL A 248 -4.40 -7.86 -2.51
N SER A 249 -4.68 -6.93 -3.42
CA SER A 249 -4.36 -7.05 -4.84
C SER A 249 -3.35 -6.01 -5.25
N PHE A 250 -2.50 -6.32 -6.23
CA PHE A 250 -1.54 -5.40 -6.82
C PHE A 250 -1.46 -5.60 -8.32
N GLY A 251 -1.59 -4.54 -9.11
CA GLY A 251 -1.50 -4.68 -10.56
C GLY A 251 -1.70 -3.41 -11.35
N LEU A 252 -1.92 -3.57 -12.65
CA LEU A 252 -2.24 -2.48 -13.56
C LEU A 252 -3.76 -2.25 -13.55
N GLN A 253 -4.18 -0.99 -13.48
CA GLN A 253 -5.59 -0.63 -13.66
C GLN A 253 -5.70 0.66 -14.48
N PHE A 254 -6.49 0.60 -15.55
CA PHE A 254 -6.98 1.77 -16.28
C PHE A 254 -8.42 2.05 -15.84
N ASP A 255 -8.74 3.30 -15.51
CA ASP A 255 -10.10 3.69 -15.15
C ASP A 255 -10.36 5.18 -15.43
N THR A 256 -11.40 5.45 -16.20
CA THR A 256 -11.89 6.79 -16.53
C THR A 256 -12.55 7.50 -15.34
N ALA A 257 -13.00 6.76 -14.31
CA ALA A 257 -13.52 7.31 -13.07
C ALA A 257 -12.50 7.31 -11.92
N ALA A 258 -11.24 6.97 -12.19
CA ALA A 258 -10.19 7.06 -11.18
C ALA A 258 -10.06 8.50 -10.64
N VAL A 259 -9.74 8.60 -9.36
CA VAL A 259 -9.41 9.88 -8.72
C VAL A 259 -8.25 10.58 -9.45
N ALA A 260 -8.30 11.90 -9.55
CA ALA A 260 -7.20 12.69 -10.08
C ALA A 260 -5.91 12.47 -9.24
N PRO A 261 -4.70 12.47 -9.84
CA PRO A 261 -4.39 12.73 -11.26
C PRO A 261 -4.46 11.50 -12.17
N TYR A 262 -5.07 10.39 -11.72
CA TYR A 262 -5.07 9.10 -12.42
C TYR A 262 -6.26 8.89 -13.35
N THR A 263 -7.22 9.82 -13.39
CA THR A 263 -8.39 9.79 -14.26
C THR A 263 -7.99 9.54 -15.72
N GLY A 264 -8.47 8.43 -16.30
CA GLY A 264 -8.18 8.07 -17.69
C GLY A 264 -6.71 7.69 -17.95
N LYS A 265 -5.97 7.30 -16.91
CA LYS A 265 -4.59 6.80 -16.99
C LYS A 265 -4.49 5.39 -16.42
N THR A 266 -3.44 4.68 -16.80
CA THR A 266 -3.13 3.37 -16.21
C THR A 266 -2.17 3.55 -15.04
N ALA A 267 -2.56 3.08 -13.87
CA ALA A 267 -1.76 3.16 -12.65
C ALA A 267 -1.38 1.76 -12.16
N PHE A 268 -0.26 1.67 -11.42
CA PHE A 268 -0.03 0.54 -10.52
C PHE A 268 -0.81 0.77 -9.24
N LEU A 269 -1.72 -0.13 -8.92
CA LEU A 269 -2.70 0.03 -7.86
C LEU A 269 -2.67 -1.17 -6.93
N ILE A 270 -2.58 -0.88 -5.63
CA ILE A 270 -2.96 -1.78 -4.54
C ILE A 270 -4.43 -1.55 -4.21
N GLU A 271 -5.16 -2.64 -4.05
CA GLU A 271 -6.43 -2.65 -3.31
C GLU A 271 -6.23 -3.48 -2.05
N ASN A 272 -6.46 -2.86 -0.91
CA ASN A 272 -6.31 -3.47 0.40
C ASN A 272 -7.68 -3.60 1.03
N ILE A 273 -8.19 -4.82 1.05
CA ILE A 273 -9.55 -5.17 1.47
C ILE A 273 -9.44 -5.82 2.84
N GLY A 274 -9.69 -5.05 3.89
CA GLY A 274 -9.87 -5.58 5.25
C GLY A 274 -11.30 -6.07 5.49
N SER A 275 -12.28 -5.53 4.75
CA SER A 275 -13.63 -6.08 4.62
C SER A 275 -14.36 -5.48 3.42
N ASN A 276 -15.44 -6.15 2.97
CA ASN A 276 -16.32 -5.63 1.91
C ASN A 276 -17.34 -4.59 2.41
N ASN A 277 -17.31 -4.25 3.70
CA ASN A 277 -18.15 -3.20 4.24
C ASN A 277 -17.68 -1.83 3.76
N VAL A 278 -18.58 -0.84 3.76
CA VAL A 278 -18.23 0.55 3.47
C VAL A 278 -17.10 1.00 4.43
N GLY A 279 -16.00 1.51 3.87
CA GLY A 279 -14.81 1.91 4.62
C GLY A 279 -13.81 0.80 4.94
N GLY A 280 -14.10 -0.46 4.57
CA GLY A 280 -13.21 -1.61 4.75
C GLY A 280 -12.16 -1.80 3.66
N GLN A 281 -12.11 -0.89 2.68
CA GLN A 281 -11.26 -0.98 1.49
C GLN A 281 -10.41 0.29 1.38
N SER A 282 -9.10 0.12 1.16
CA SER A 282 -8.18 1.22 0.87
C SER A 282 -7.43 0.99 -0.44
N TYR A 283 -7.20 2.07 -1.17
CA TYR A 283 -6.61 2.04 -2.51
C TYR A 283 -5.32 2.86 -2.50
N HIS A 284 -4.19 2.23 -2.83
CA HIS A 284 -2.89 2.90 -2.85
C HIS A 284 -2.29 2.80 -4.26
N ARG A 285 -1.93 3.95 -4.85
CA ARG A 285 -1.33 3.99 -6.18
C ARG A 285 0.16 4.27 -6.06
N ALA A 286 0.95 3.62 -6.89
CA ALA A 286 2.35 3.99 -7.05
C ALA A 286 2.47 5.39 -7.65
N ASN A 287 3.57 6.08 -7.35
CA ASN A 287 3.92 7.38 -7.97
C ASN A 287 4.41 7.23 -9.43
N TYR A 288 4.06 6.12 -10.09
CA TYR A 288 4.45 5.75 -11.43
C TYR A 288 3.20 5.39 -12.24
N LEU A 289 3.15 5.87 -13.48
CA LEU A 289 2.12 5.47 -14.43
C LEU A 289 2.62 4.29 -15.27
N ALA A 290 1.70 3.39 -15.59
CA ALA A 290 1.97 2.28 -16.49
C ALA A 290 1.56 2.65 -17.92
N ASN A 291 2.24 2.08 -18.89
CA ASN A 291 1.81 2.11 -20.28
C ASN A 291 1.03 0.83 -20.58
N LEU A 292 -0.06 0.96 -21.35
CA LEU A 292 -0.76 -0.19 -21.90
C LEU A 292 0.13 -0.90 -22.93
N ASN A 293 -0.13 -2.18 -23.17
CA ASN A 293 0.65 -3.02 -24.10
C ASN A 293 2.15 -3.06 -23.76
N THR A 294 2.50 -2.82 -22.50
CA THR A 294 3.86 -2.92 -21.97
C THR A 294 3.89 -4.01 -20.92
N THR A 295 4.88 -4.89 -21.00
CA THR A 295 5.09 -5.95 -20.02
C THR A 295 5.90 -5.43 -18.84
N TYR A 296 5.36 -5.63 -17.63
CA TYR A 296 6.04 -5.32 -16.38
C TYR A 296 6.23 -6.59 -15.56
N ARG A 297 7.39 -6.75 -14.92
CA ARG A 297 7.59 -7.75 -13.88
C ARG A 297 6.97 -7.22 -12.60
N LEU A 298 5.82 -7.75 -12.22
CA LEU A 298 5.15 -7.41 -10.97
C LEU A 298 5.46 -8.44 -9.90
N MET A 299 5.61 -7.99 -8.67
CA MET A 299 5.68 -8.85 -7.49
C MET A 299 4.86 -8.25 -6.35
N LEU A 300 4.07 -9.07 -5.68
CA LEU A 300 3.37 -8.75 -4.44
C LEU A 300 3.87 -9.68 -3.35
N THR A 301 4.32 -9.11 -2.24
CA THR A 301 4.73 -9.86 -1.04
C THR A 301 3.74 -9.64 0.09
N LEU A 302 3.65 -10.62 0.99
CA LEU A 302 2.90 -10.52 2.25
C LEU A 302 3.68 -11.20 3.36
N GLN A 303 3.81 -10.52 4.48
CA GLN A 303 4.48 -10.95 5.70
C GLN A 303 3.48 -11.54 6.69
N LYS A 304 4.00 -12.23 7.71
CA LYS A 304 3.18 -12.85 8.77
C LYS A 304 2.41 -11.83 9.60
N ASP A 305 2.90 -10.61 9.73
CA ASP A 305 2.21 -9.50 10.38
C ASP A 305 1.17 -8.81 9.47
N GLY A 306 0.93 -9.33 8.26
CA GLY A 306 0.02 -8.74 7.28
C GLY A 306 0.63 -7.59 6.46
N SER A 307 1.91 -7.25 6.68
CA SER A 307 2.60 -6.22 5.89
C SER A 307 2.80 -6.70 4.45
N TYR A 308 2.48 -5.86 3.47
CA TYR A 308 2.61 -6.18 2.05
C TYR A 308 3.45 -5.14 1.31
N VAL A 309 4.07 -5.57 0.21
CA VAL A 309 4.86 -4.70 -0.67
C VAL A 309 4.60 -5.07 -2.12
N GLY A 310 4.33 -4.05 -2.95
CA GLY A 310 4.22 -4.15 -4.40
C GLY A 310 5.48 -3.63 -5.09
N TYR A 311 5.99 -4.42 -6.03
CA TYR A 311 7.20 -4.12 -6.80
C TYR A 311 6.90 -4.09 -8.30
N VAL A 312 7.49 -3.14 -9.01
CA VAL A 312 7.50 -3.08 -10.47
C VAL A 312 8.94 -3.16 -10.96
N ASN A 313 9.23 -4.13 -11.82
CA ASN A 313 10.56 -4.39 -12.35
C ASN A 313 11.63 -4.51 -11.24
N GLY A 314 11.24 -5.12 -10.12
CA GLY A 314 12.08 -5.32 -8.93
C GLY A 314 12.37 -4.05 -8.12
N THR A 315 11.76 -2.92 -8.47
CA THR A 315 11.75 -1.69 -7.67
C THR A 315 10.50 -1.70 -6.80
N GLU A 316 10.65 -1.44 -5.51
CA GLU A 316 9.50 -1.23 -4.64
C GLU A 316 8.77 0.05 -5.05
N VAL A 317 7.45 -0.03 -5.22
CA VAL A 317 6.65 1.14 -5.63
C VAL A 317 5.50 1.48 -4.67
N VAL A 318 5.13 0.54 -3.80
CA VAL A 318 4.02 0.70 -2.86
C VAL A 318 4.14 -0.34 -1.75
N ARG A 319 3.75 0.02 -0.53
CA ARG A 319 3.67 -0.88 0.62
C ARG A 319 2.48 -0.52 1.50
N GLY A 320 2.12 -1.41 2.40
CA GLY A 320 1.08 -1.18 3.40
C GLY A 320 0.92 -2.39 4.31
N GLN A 321 -0.19 -2.48 5.03
CA GLN A 321 -0.52 -3.62 5.87
C GLN A 321 -2.01 -3.96 5.77
N ASN A 322 -2.32 -5.25 5.78
CA ASN A 322 -3.66 -5.77 6.02
C ASN A 322 -3.63 -6.63 7.28
N ALA A 323 -4.00 -6.05 8.42
CA ALA A 323 -3.99 -6.78 9.70
C ALA A 323 -4.93 -8.00 9.69
N VAL A 324 -5.98 -7.99 8.87
CA VAL A 324 -6.90 -9.12 8.71
C VAL A 324 -6.25 -10.30 7.98
N LEU A 325 -5.17 -10.06 7.23
CA LEU A 325 -4.37 -11.12 6.59
C LEU A 325 -3.20 -11.63 7.47
N ALA A 326 -2.98 -11.05 8.65
CA ALA A 326 -1.87 -11.43 9.52
C ALA A 326 -2.05 -12.88 10.06
N ASN A 327 -0.95 -13.64 10.03
CA ASN A 327 -0.83 -15.01 10.57
C ASN A 327 -1.87 -16.01 10.07
N ARG A 328 -2.42 -15.79 8.86
CA ARG A 328 -3.39 -16.69 8.26
C ARG A 328 -2.74 -17.85 7.53
N SER A 329 -3.39 -19.01 7.62
CA SER A 329 -3.01 -20.22 6.90
C SER A 329 -3.86 -20.45 5.64
N ASP A 330 -4.96 -19.71 5.49
CA ASP A 330 -5.96 -19.81 4.43
C ASP A 330 -5.80 -18.71 3.37
N ILE A 331 -4.56 -18.30 3.09
CA ILE A 331 -4.24 -17.33 2.05
C ILE A 331 -4.06 -18.04 0.71
N TYR A 332 -4.91 -17.68 -0.24
CA TYR A 332 -4.85 -18.10 -1.64
C TYR A 332 -4.11 -17.06 -2.48
N LEU A 333 -3.22 -17.53 -3.34
CA LEU A 333 -2.57 -16.71 -4.36
C LEU A 333 -3.38 -16.81 -5.66
N ARG A 334 -3.63 -15.68 -6.30
CA ARG A 334 -4.46 -15.61 -7.52
C ARG A 334 -3.88 -14.62 -8.54
N VAL A 335 -4.28 -14.81 -9.79
CA VAL A 335 -4.22 -13.78 -10.83
C VAL A 335 -5.62 -13.47 -11.31
N GLU A 336 -5.87 -12.21 -11.63
CA GLU A 336 -7.19 -11.71 -12.01
C GLU A 336 -7.11 -10.71 -13.17
N GLY A 337 -8.04 -10.83 -14.11
CA GLY A 337 -8.29 -9.83 -15.15
C GLY A 337 -9.77 -9.47 -15.19
N ALA A 338 -10.08 -8.18 -15.21
CA ALA A 338 -11.46 -7.70 -15.20
C ALA A 338 -11.65 -6.49 -16.10
N ALA A 339 -12.90 -6.26 -16.49
CA ALA A 339 -13.36 -5.05 -17.15
C ALA A 339 -14.44 -4.38 -16.28
N ARG A 340 -14.64 -3.07 -16.41
CA ARG A 340 -15.46 -2.30 -15.46
C ARG A 340 -16.96 -2.40 -15.74
N LYS A 341 -17.38 -2.16 -16.99
CA LYS A 341 -18.79 -2.09 -17.40
C LYS A 341 -19.07 -2.95 -18.62
N THR A 342 -20.35 -3.29 -18.82
CA THR A 342 -20.76 -3.95 -20.07
C THR A 342 -20.34 -3.11 -21.27
N GLY A 343 -19.67 -3.75 -22.23
CA GLY A 343 -19.06 -3.11 -23.40
C GLY A 343 -17.57 -2.78 -23.26
N ASP A 344 -17.03 -2.77 -22.04
CA ASP A 344 -15.59 -2.62 -21.81
C ASP A 344 -14.88 -3.93 -22.16
N ALA A 345 -13.71 -3.83 -22.79
CA ALA A 345 -12.90 -4.98 -23.17
C ALA A 345 -11.58 -5.02 -22.41
N VAL A 346 -11.11 -6.24 -22.12
CA VAL A 346 -9.85 -6.49 -21.43
C VAL A 346 -9.07 -7.60 -22.14
N THR A 347 -7.76 -7.46 -22.15
CA THR A 347 -6.81 -8.55 -22.31
C THR A 347 -5.74 -8.39 -21.23
N ALA A 348 -5.80 -9.27 -20.23
CA ALA A 348 -4.86 -9.33 -19.11
C ALA A 348 -4.03 -10.61 -19.24
N SER A 349 -2.73 -10.47 -19.47
CA SER A 349 -1.81 -11.60 -19.67
C SER A 349 -0.81 -11.70 -18.52
N PHE A 350 -0.65 -12.90 -17.99
CA PHE A 350 0.29 -13.25 -16.94
C PHE A 350 1.19 -14.38 -17.44
N SER A 351 2.50 -14.21 -17.32
CA SER A 351 3.49 -15.23 -17.67
C SER A 351 4.62 -15.30 -16.65
N SER A 352 5.48 -16.32 -16.74
CA SER A 352 6.61 -16.50 -15.82
C SER A 352 6.18 -16.53 -14.34
N ILE A 353 5.00 -17.10 -14.05
CA ILE A 353 4.37 -17.03 -12.74
C ILE A 353 5.15 -17.86 -11.73
N LYS A 354 5.52 -17.24 -10.60
CA LYS A 354 6.24 -17.87 -9.50
C LYS A 354 5.54 -17.56 -8.19
N LEU A 355 5.41 -18.57 -7.34
CA LEU A 355 4.78 -18.43 -6.04
C LEU A 355 5.73 -18.84 -4.91
N LYS A 356 5.59 -18.15 -3.78
CA LYS A 356 6.20 -18.50 -2.49
C LYS A 356 5.06 -18.62 -1.51
N GLN A 357 5.01 -19.72 -0.78
CA GLN A 357 4.00 -19.94 0.25
C GLN A 357 4.66 -20.45 1.52
N ASN A 358 4.22 -19.94 2.66
CA ASN A 358 4.76 -20.27 3.99
C ASN A 358 6.29 -20.12 4.06
N GLY A 359 6.81 -19.04 3.47
CA GLY A 359 8.23 -18.71 3.41
C GLY A 359 9.07 -19.57 2.46
N THR A 360 8.47 -20.55 1.77
CA THR A 360 9.19 -21.48 0.91
C THR A 360 8.96 -21.17 -0.57
N TYR A 361 10.06 -20.97 -1.30
CA TYR A 361 10.07 -20.80 -2.75
C TYR A 361 10.83 -21.97 -3.39
N ASN A 362 10.20 -22.62 -4.38
CA ASN A 362 10.84 -23.66 -5.20
C ASN A 362 10.81 -23.21 -6.66
N ALA A 363 11.98 -22.90 -7.21
CA ALA A 363 12.12 -22.39 -8.58
C ALA A 363 11.72 -23.40 -9.67
N SER A 364 11.80 -24.70 -9.38
CA SER A 364 11.47 -25.77 -10.32
C SER A 364 10.00 -26.21 -10.22
N ARG A 365 9.23 -25.63 -9.31
CA ARG A 365 7.84 -26.04 -9.07
C ARG A 365 6.93 -25.54 -10.19
N SER A 366 6.22 -26.47 -10.81
CA SER A 366 5.03 -26.16 -11.62
C SER A 366 3.82 -26.00 -10.71
N TRP A 367 2.97 -25.03 -11.03
CA TRP A 367 1.78 -24.72 -10.22
C TRP A 367 0.54 -25.26 -10.88
N ALA A 368 -0.37 -25.78 -10.07
CA ALA A 368 -1.74 -26.03 -10.50
C ALA A 368 -2.63 -24.88 -10.01
N GLY A 369 -3.71 -24.61 -10.75
CA GLY A 369 -4.73 -23.66 -10.33
C GLY A 369 -6.12 -24.08 -10.78
N THR A 370 -7.13 -23.56 -10.11
CA THR A 370 -8.53 -23.74 -10.47
C THR A 370 -9.08 -22.41 -10.99
N PRO A 371 -9.74 -22.39 -12.17
CA PRO A 371 -10.44 -21.18 -12.59
C PRO A 371 -11.75 -21.03 -11.83
N GLN A 372 -12.02 -19.83 -11.33
CA GLN A 372 -13.18 -19.54 -10.48
C GLN A 372 -13.88 -18.24 -10.89
N PHE A 373 -14.51 -18.21 -12.06
CA PHE A 373 -15.03 -16.96 -12.63
C PHE A 373 -16.43 -17.10 -13.23
N ASN A 374 -17.17 -16.00 -13.39
CA ASN A 374 -18.47 -16.07 -14.05
C ASN A 374 -18.32 -16.37 -15.56
N ILE A 375 -18.80 -17.52 -16.02
CA ILE A 375 -18.68 -17.95 -17.43
C ILE A 375 -19.53 -17.13 -18.40
N SER A 376 -20.52 -16.41 -17.90
CA SER A 376 -21.51 -15.69 -18.72
C SER A 376 -21.18 -14.21 -18.88
N ASN A 377 -20.01 -13.76 -18.41
CA ASN A 377 -19.63 -12.36 -18.45
C ASN A 377 -18.91 -11.95 -19.75
N GLY A 378 -18.68 -12.87 -20.68
CA GLY A 378 -18.02 -12.56 -21.96
C GLY A 378 -16.50 -12.47 -21.89
N ILE A 379 -15.89 -12.69 -20.71
CA ILE A 379 -14.44 -12.83 -20.53
C ILE A 379 -14.07 -14.31 -20.54
N THR A 380 -13.24 -14.70 -21.49
CA THR A 380 -12.67 -16.04 -21.60
C THR A 380 -11.35 -16.15 -20.85
N THR A 381 -11.07 -17.33 -20.31
CA THR A 381 -9.79 -17.65 -19.67
C THR A 381 -9.06 -18.69 -20.50
N THR A 382 -7.80 -18.44 -20.83
CA THR A 382 -6.92 -19.44 -21.46
C THR A 382 -5.75 -19.77 -20.55
N LEU A 383 -5.45 -21.05 -20.43
CA LEU A 383 -4.23 -21.57 -19.80
C LEU A 383 -3.34 -22.14 -20.89
N ASP A 384 -2.12 -21.64 -21.03
CA ASP A 384 -1.15 -22.08 -22.04
C ASP A 384 -1.74 -22.08 -23.47
N GLY A 385 -2.58 -21.09 -23.77
CA GLY A 385 -3.24 -20.91 -25.06
C GLY A 385 -4.53 -21.72 -25.26
N ALA A 386 -4.87 -22.64 -24.36
CA ALA A 386 -6.11 -23.40 -24.42
C ALA A 386 -7.20 -22.70 -23.60
N GLN A 387 -8.36 -22.40 -24.21
CA GLN A 387 -9.52 -21.89 -23.48
C GLN A 387 -10.02 -22.95 -22.49
N VAL A 388 -10.31 -22.50 -21.28
CA VAL A 388 -10.78 -23.37 -20.20
C VAL A 388 -12.09 -22.86 -19.60
N GLY A 389 -12.94 -23.78 -19.14
CA GLY A 389 -14.18 -23.44 -18.42
C GLY A 389 -13.93 -23.10 -16.95
N ASN A 390 -14.88 -22.40 -16.31
CA ASN A 390 -14.91 -22.25 -14.85
C ASN A 390 -15.09 -23.63 -14.20
N SER A 391 -14.15 -24.01 -13.34
CA SER A 391 -14.17 -25.29 -12.66
C SER A 391 -13.41 -25.14 -11.33
N PRO A 392 -14.09 -24.68 -10.26
CA PRO A 392 -13.43 -24.39 -8.99
C PRO A 392 -12.88 -25.65 -8.30
N SER A 393 -13.34 -26.83 -8.70
CA SER A 393 -12.93 -28.14 -8.19
C SER A 393 -11.88 -28.85 -9.05
N GLU A 394 -11.59 -28.38 -10.27
CA GLU A 394 -10.71 -29.07 -11.20
C GLU A 394 -9.37 -28.35 -11.34
N ALA A 395 -8.33 -28.94 -10.75
CA ALA A 395 -6.97 -28.44 -10.82
C ALA A 395 -6.39 -28.61 -12.23
N ARG A 396 -5.78 -27.54 -12.76
CA ARG A 396 -5.09 -27.56 -14.06
C ARG A 396 -3.66 -27.08 -13.87
N THR A 397 -2.72 -27.84 -14.42
CA THR A 397 -1.30 -27.43 -14.45
C THR A 397 -1.15 -26.20 -15.33
N ILE A 398 -0.39 -25.22 -14.85
CA ILE A 398 -0.09 -23.97 -15.55
C ILE A 398 1.40 -23.95 -15.79
N SER A 399 1.81 -24.11 -17.04
CA SER A 399 3.22 -24.22 -17.41
C SER A 399 3.82 -22.86 -17.77
N ASN A 400 3.06 -21.95 -18.36
CA ASN A 400 3.60 -20.71 -18.88
C ASN A 400 2.67 -19.50 -18.71
N THR A 401 1.49 -19.52 -19.32
CA THR A 401 0.65 -18.31 -19.50
C THR A 401 -0.77 -18.49 -18.99
N VAL A 402 -1.27 -17.45 -18.32
CA VAL A 402 -2.70 -17.26 -18.03
C VAL A 402 -3.14 -15.98 -18.74
N VAL A 403 -4.20 -16.06 -19.54
CA VAL A 403 -4.77 -14.89 -20.22
C VAL A 403 -6.27 -14.81 -19.97
N PHE A 404 -6.72 -13.63 -19.55
CA PHE A 404 -8.14 -13.28 -19.48
C PHE A 404 -8.44 -12.30 -20.60
N THR A 405 -9.34 -12.67 -21.51
CA THR A 405 -9.64 -11.84 -22.68
C THR A 405 -11.11 -11.86 -23.05
N GLY A 406 -11.65 -10.71 -23.41
CA GLY A 406 -13.02 -10.59 -23.90
C GLY A 406 -13.61 -9.21 -23.72
N THR A 407 -14.90 -9.08 -24.09
CA THR A 407 -15.72 -7.89 -23.83
C THR A 407 -16.74 -8.25 -22.77
N LEU A 408 -16.83 -7.43 -21.73
CA LEU A 408 -17.73 -7.67 -20.62
C LEU A 408 -19.18 -7.52 -21.08
N THR A 409 -20.03 -8.47 -20.70
CA THR A 409 -21.45 -8.50 -21.02
C THR A 409 -22.30 -8.82 -19.81
N GLY A 410 -23.57 -8.42 -19.82
CA GLY A 410 -24.57 -8.91 -18.87
C GLY A 410 -24.62 -8.18 -17.53
N LEU A 411 -23.95 -7.02 -17.39
CA LEU A 411 -24.13 -6.15 -16.23
C LEU A 411 -25.26 -5.13 -16.47
N PRO A 412 -26.08 -4.84 -15.44
CA PRO A 412 -26.97 -3.68 -15.46
C PRO A 412 -26.21 -2.36 -15.67
N GLN A 413 -26.85 -1.37 -16.29
CA GLN A 413 -26.23 -0.07 -16.60
C GLN A 413 -25.66 0.66 -15.37
N HIS A 414 -26.24 0.47 -14.19
CA HIS A 414 -25.81 1.09 -12.94
C HIS A 414 -24.66 0.34 -12.26
N ALA A 415 -24.35 -0.88 -12.68
CA ALA A 415 -23.38 -1.74 -12.01
C ALA A 415 -22.00 -1.64 -12.67
N ASP A 416 -20.96 -1.71 -11.84
CA ASP A 416 -19.56 -1.89 -12.21
C ASP A 416 -18.81 -2.73 -11.16
N TRP A 417 -17.49 -2.87 -11.31
CA TRP A 417 -16.64 -3.64 -10.40
C TRP A 417 -16.67 -3.17 -8.94
N ASP A 418 -17.13 -1.95 -8.66
CA ASP A 418 -17.22 -1.38 -7.29
C ASP A 418 -18.63 -1.59 -6.72
N THR A 419 -19.57 -2.10 -7.53
CA THR A 419 -20.94 -2.37 -7.11
C THR A 419 -20.99 -3.67 -6.32
N ALA A 420 -21.46 -3.58 -5.07
CA ALA A 420 -21.60 -4.73 -4.18
C ALA A 420 -22.38 -5.88 -4.86
N GLY A 421 -21.81 -7.09 -4.82
CA GLY A 421 -22.41 -8.29 -5.43
C GLY A 421 -22.22 -8.44 -6.95
N TYR A 422 -21.33 -7.63 -7.56
CA TYR A 422 -20.98 -7.73 -8.98
C TYR A 422 -19.50 -8.02 -9.25
N TYR A 423 -18.64 -8.00 -8.23
CA TYR A 423 -17.21 -8.24 -8.39
C TYR A 423 -16.87 -9.59 -9.08
N ASP A 424 -17.52 -10.67 -8.67
CA ASP A 424 -17.35 -12.00 -9.26
C ASP A 424 -17.93 -12.11 -10.68
N LYS A 425 -18.73 -11.13 -11.10
CA LYS A 425 -19.36 -11.06 -12.42
C LYS A 425 -18.53 -10.28 -13.43
N VAL A 426 -17.52 -9.54 -13.00
CA VAL A 426 -16.71 -8.69 -13.89
C VAL A 426 -15.33 -9.26 -14.21
N SER A 427 -14.94 -10.34 -13.54
CA SER A 427 -13.57 -10.86 -13.55
C SER A 427 -13.47 -12.26 -14.16
N GLY A 428 -12.31 -12.54 -14.74
CA GLY A 428 -11.74 -13.86 -14.91
C GLY A 428 -10.64 -14.05 -13.85
N LEU A 429 -10.58 -15.23 -13.22
CA LEU A 429 -9.59 -15.47 -12.16
C LEU A 429 -9.12 -16.92 -12.10
N ILE A 430 -7.84 -17.07 -11.74
CA ILE A 430 -7.20 -18.35 -11.43
C ILE A 430 -6.75 -18.31 -9.97
N GLN A 431 -7.21 -19.28 -9.18
CA GLN A 431 -6.71 -19.53 -7.84
C GLN A 431 -5.67 -20.64 -7.86
N PHE A 432 -4.45 -20.36 -7.45
CA PHE A 432 -3.39 -21.36 -7.34
C PHE A 432 -3.61 -22.26 -6.12
N ILE A 433 -3.30 -23.54 -6.30
CA ILE A 433 -3.40 -24.55 -5.23
C ILE A 433 -2.01 -24.99 -4.77
N ASN A 434 -1.95 -25.29 -3.47
CA ASN A 434 -0.76 -25.78 -2.78
C ASN A 434 -0.50 -27.25 -3.00
#